data_AF-A0A401ZY42-F1
#
_entry.id   AF-A0A401ZY42-F1
#
_cell.length_a   1.000
_cell.length_b   1.000
_cell.length_c   1.000
_cell.angle_alpha   90.00
_cell.angle_beta   90.00
_cell.angle_gamma   90.00
#
_symmetry.space_group_name_H-M   'P 1'
#
loop_
_entity.id
_entity.type
_entity.pdbx_description
1 polymer ?
#
loop_
_entity_poly.entity_id
_entity_poly.type
_entity_poly.pdbx_seq_one_letter_code
_entity_poly.pdbx_strand_id
1 'polypeptide(L)'
;MGQTSLTVDALSRVSTLTDGNNHKTTYTYDNQDRVTDINYNSQSDVKYTYDDAGNVLTEQDSTGTTTFQYDVLNRLTQKKLPGGTLIKTTYDNVGNLTIYDDSTGDITYSYDTINRVTTVQEPDGAQTTYGYDHANHKTSIRYPNGTGMLMAFNTSGQETASQSGIFTSSPSNTFSTAYTNYQYTYQSGPNPTSLLQSVQYLDPITHSGTFTTSYSYSGNGLNFLLEASTKNASNSVVEDNKYGYDNNGNITSKQVQSTGLNESYSYNAASELITRTNGSGSTTYSYDGIGNLTGSTAGGTLSYNALNQTTKNGSTTYTYSGTTQSERVQVNSDTFVYGGLGLTTAKTAAGTTEYVRCSCGLLNNERTPDGKKYYYLFDGLGSVVGMTNSAGQEVNAYKYDPYGNIVSQQEQSGLNNPWKYAGGYYDPTVGRWTQRTPVGGSLQETLKGNPYVYAGNNPVNEVDPSGQSPALLLGVVGGAALGAFAGVWSGIQNRDTPKDLAIDVACGALTGAVTGALAATLGPLLGPSATALTDTLGGGAGAELAGFAFKEFLPAANGGFAGTACTLFAKQAFD
;
A
#
# COMPACT_ATOMS: atom_id res chain seq x y z
N MET A 1 -2.52 25.95 12.82
CA MET A 1 -2.24 25.92 11.37
C MET A 1 -2.38 27.31 10.75
N GLY A 2 -1.48 27.65 9.85
CA GLY A 2 -1.59 28.80 8.95
C GLY A 2 -2.63 28.58 7.85
N GLN A 3 -3.01 29.64 7.15
CA GLN A 3 -3.97 29.55 6.05
C GLN A 3 -3.28 29.08 4.77
N THR A 4 -3.96 28.24 4.00
CA THR A 4 -3.57 27.92 2.62
C THR A 4 -4.42 28.76 1.68
N SER A 5 -3.80 29.39 0.68
CA SER A 5 -4.49 30.17 -0.34
C SER A 5 -4.10 29.70 -1.73
N LEU A 6 -5.05 29.73 -2.66
CA LEU A 6 -4.82 29.39 -4.06
C LEU A 6 -5.29 30.52 -4.96
N THR A 7 -4.62 30.66 -6.09
CA THR A 7 -5.08 31.48 -7.22
C THR A 7 -5.19 30.60 -8.43
N VAL A 8 -6.13 30.93 -9.32
CA VAL A 8 -6.35 30.18 -10.56
C VAL A 8 -6.03 31.04 -11.78
N ASP A 9 -5.68 30.39 -12.87
CA ASP A 9 -5.52 31.04 -14.17
C ASP A 9 -6.88 31.27 -14.87
N ALA A 10 -6.84 31.77 -16.11
CA ALA A 10 -8.04 32.05 -16.90
C ALA A 10 -8.86 30.78 -17.27
N LEU A 11 -8.27 29.59 -17.16
CA LEU A 11 -8.93 28.30 -17.37
C LEU A 11 -9.37 27.66 -16.05
N SER A 12 -9.32 28.40 -14.94
CA SER A 12 -9.65 27.93 -13.59
C SER A 12 -8.72 26.82 -13.07
N ARG A 13 -7.53 26.66 -13.63
CA ARG A 13 -6.50 25.74 -13.13
C ARG A 13 -5.67 26.44 -12.06
N VAL A 14 -5.14 25.69 -11.09
CA VAL A 14 -4.35 26.26 -9.98
C VAL A 14 -3.06 26.89 -10.53
N SER A 15 -2.92 28.21 -10.46
CA SER A 15 -1.71 28.90 -10.92
C SER A 15 -0.69 29.08 -9.79
N THR A 16 -1.17 29.36 -8.57
CA THR A 16 -0.32 29.52 -7.39
C THR A 16 -1.00 28.92 -6.18
N LEU A 17 -0.24 28.20 -5.37
CA LEU A 17 -0.56 27.76 -4.02
C LEU A 17 0.37 28.47 -3.04
N THR A 18 -0.16 29.05 -1.96
CA THR A 18 0.65 29.52 -0.82
C THR A 18 0.22 28.74 0.41
N ASP A 19 1.15 28.01 1.02
CA ASP A 19 0.89 27.13 2.13
C ASP A 19 0.84 27.88 3.49
N GLY A 20 0.52 27.17 4.57
CA GLY A 20 0.47 27.72 5.93
C GLY A 20 1.82 28.17 6.50
N ASN A 21 2.94 27.82 5.85
CA ASN A 21 4.29 28.33 6.12
C ASN A 21 4.63 29.57 5.28
N ASN A 22 3.71 30.04 4.43
CA ASN A 22 3.90 31.06 3.41
C ASN A 22 4.88 30.66 2.28
N HIS A 23 5.11 29.36 2.08
CA HIS A 23 5.82 28.90 0.89
C HIS A 23 4.90 29.00 -0.32
N LYS A 24 5.41 29.61 -1.39
CA LYS A 24 4.68 29.81 -2.64
C LYS A 24 5.12 28.78 -3.68
N THR A 25 4.16 28.01 -4.15
CA THR A 25 4.31 27.07 -5.28
C THR A 25 3.55 27.61 -6.47
N THR A 26 4.17 27.65 -7.65
CA THR A 26 3.53 28.04 -8.91
C THR A 26 3.52 26.89 -9.89
N TYR A 27 2.42 26.74 -10.62
CA TYR A 27 2.23 25.69 -11.60
C TYR A 27 2.17 26.29 -13.00
N THR A 28 2.85 25.66 -13.95
CA THR A 28 2.68 25.94 -15.38
C THR A 28 2.13 24.72 -16.09
N TYR A 29 1.43 24.97 -17.18
CA TYR A 29 0.71 23.95 -17.92
C TYR A 29 1.01 24.04 -19.41
N ASP A 30 0.95 22.92 -20.10
CA ASP A 30 0.91 22.88 -21.56
C ASP A 30 -0.50 23.19 -22.10
N ASN A 31 -0.64 23.09 -23.44
CA ASN A 31 -1.90 23.35 -24.13
C ASN A 31 -2.94 22.23 -23.98
N GLN A 32 -2.61 21.13 -23.31
CA GLN A 32 -3.51 20.03 -22.96
C GLN A 32 -3.84 20.02 -21.45
N ASP A 33 -3.59 21.14 -20.78
CA ASP A 33 -3.83 21.33 -19.35
C ASP A 33 -2.99 20.45 -18.41
N ARG A 34 -1.89 19.87 -18.91
CA ARG A 34 -0.96 19.03 -18.12
C ARG A 34 0.13 19.88 -17.48
N VAL A 35 0.51 19.58 -16.24
CA VAL A 35 1.52 20.34 -15.48
C VAL A 35 2.92 20.14 -16.06
N THR A 36 3.59 21.19 -16.51
CA THR A 36 4.95 21.12 -17.06
C THR A 36 6.05 21.56 -16.10
N ASP A 37 5.70 22.40 -15.13
CA ASP A 37 6.65 22.92 -14.13
C ASP A 37 5.91 23.18 -12.82
N ILE A 38 6.50 22.72 -11.73
CA ILE A 38 6.11 23.03 -10.36
C ILE A 38 7.29 23.76 -9.73
N ASN A 39 7.16 25.08 -9.61
CA ASN A 39 8.19 25.93 -9.08
C ASN A 39 7.90 26.31 -7.63
N TYR A 40 8.82 25.96 -6.74
CA TYR A 40 8.68 26.14 -5.29
C TYR A 40 9.30 27.45 -4.76
N ASN A 41 9.75 28.34 -5.67
CA ASN A 41 10.36 29.67 -5.46
C ASN A 41 11.59 29.73 -4.54
N SER A 42 11.97 28.63 -3.91
CA SER A 42 12.94 28.55 -2.81
C SER A 42 13.85 27.31 -2.89
N GLN A 43 13.55 26.37 -3.80
CA GLN A 43 14.20 25.08 -3.95
C GLN A 43 14.17 24.63 -5.42
N SER A 44 14.67 23.42 -5.69
CA SER A 44 14.63 22.83 -7.03
C SER A 44 13.20 22.65 -7.51
N ASP A 45 12.92 23.14 -8.71
CA ASP A 45 11.66 22.91 -9.41
C ASP A 45 11.50 21.43 -9.78
N VAL A 46 10.26 20.99 -9.99
CA VAL A 46 9.97 19.70 -10.63
C VAL A 46 9.37 19.96 -12.01
N LYS A 47 9.98 19.39 -13.04
CA LYS A 47 9.61 19.62 -14.44
C LYS A 47 9.23 18.33 -15.13
N TYR A 48 8.17 18.41 -15.94
CA TYR A 48 7.64 17.29 -16.70
C TYR A 48 7.67 17.60 -18.20
N THR A 49 7.93 16.57 -18.99
CA THR A 49 7.61 16.56 -20.42
C THR A 49 6.76 15.36 -20.72
N TYR A 50 5.97 15.44 -21.79
CA TYR A 50 4.98 14.43 -22.14
C TYR A 50 5.06 14.08 -23.62
N ASP A 51 4.63 12.88 -23.96
CA ASP A 51 4.28 12.54 -25.33
C ASP A 51 2.85 13.01 -25.68
N ASP A 52 2.43 12.76 -26.92
CA ASP A 52 1.08 13.13 -27.40
C ASP A 52 -0.04 12.30 -26.74
N ALA A 53 0.29 11.15 -26.14
CA ALA A 53 -0.67 10.28 -25.45
C ALA A 53 -0.86 10.65 -23.96
N GLY A 54 -0.06 11.58 -23.44
CA GLY A 54 -0.10 11.98 -22.03
C GLY A 54 0.89 11.24 -21.13
N ASN A 55 1.76 10.40 -21.68
CA ASN A 55 2.76 9.71 -20.86
C ASN A 55 3.91 10.66 -20.53
N VAL A 56 4.40 10.63 -19.29
CA VAL A 56 5.55 11.42 -18.86
C VAL A 56 6.82 10.90 -19.52
N LEU A 57 7.49 11.70 -20.36
CA LEU A 57 8.77 11.33 -20.97
C LEU A 57 9.97 11.65 -20.07
N THR A 58 9.90 12.75 -19.32
CA THR A 58 10.95 13.14 -18.39
C THR A 58 10.36 13.71 -17.11
N GLU A 59 10.95 13.36 -15.98
CA GLU A 59 10.81 14.08 -14.71
C GLU A 59 12.18 14.63 -14.33
N GLN A 60 12.30 15.94 -14.19
CA GLN A 60 13.51 16.59 -13.68
C GLN A 60 13.23 17.17 -12.30
N ASP A 61 14.03 16.79 -11.32
CA ASP A 61 13.93 17.23 -9.92
C ASP A 61 15.32 17.51 -9.32
N SER A 62 15.40 17.67 -7.99
CA SER A 62 16.65 17.91 -7.27
C SER A 62 17.71 16.79 -7.37
N THR A 63 17.30 15.58 -7.74
CA THR A 63 18.13 14.39 -7.92
C THR A 63 18.67 14.26 -9.35
N GLY A 64 18.06 14.98 -10.30
CA GLY A 64 18.43 15.03 -11.70
C GLY A 64 17.26 14.70 -12.62
N THR A 65 17.54 14.18 -13.82
CA THR A 65 16.51 13.83 -14.81
C THR A 65 16.30 12.32 -14.89
N THR A 66 15.08 11.88 -14.57
CA THR A 66 14.56 10.55 -14.88
C THR A 66 13.89 10.58 -16.24
N THR A 67 14.15 9.58 -17.09
CA THR A 67 13.50 9.46 -18.41
C THR A 67 12.71 8.16 -18.51
N PHE A 68 11.55 8.21 -19.15
CA PHE A 68 10.67 7.06 -19.33
C PHE A 68 10.46 6.77 -20.82
N GLN A 69 10.27 5.50 -21.14
CA GLN A 69 9.87 5.06 -22.48
C GLN A 69 8.69 4.11 -22.38
N TYR A 70 7.82 4.16 -23.37
CA TYR A 70 6.59 3.41 -23.43
C TYR A 70 6.50 2.63 -24.74
N ASP A 71 5.76 1.53 -24.73
CA ASP A 71 5.36 0.88 -25.97
C ASP A 71 4.13 1.55 -26.60
N VAL A 72 3.70 1.02 -27.74
CA VAL A 72 2.54 1.53 -28.51
C VAL A 72 1.20 1.41 -27.75
N LEU A 73 1.16 0.68 -26.64
CA LEU A 73 -0.01 0.54 -25.76
C LEU A 73 0.13 1.41 -24.49
N ASN A 74 1.05 2.37 -24.48
CA ASN A 74 1.34 3.26 -23.34
C ASN A 74 1.83 2.54 -22.08
N ARG A 75 2.42 1.35 -22.22
CA ARG A 75 2.99 0.61 -21.08
C ARG A 75 4.46 0.96 -20.92
N LEU A 76 4.89 1.28 -19.69
CA LEU A 76 6.28 1.63 -19.38
C LEU A 76 7.20 0.47 -19.76
N THR A 77 8.16 0.67 -20.66
CA THR A 77 9.17 -0.34 -21.05
C THR A 77 10.56 -0.03 -20.49
N GLN A 78 10.81 1.23 -20.14
CA GLN A 78 12.10 1.66 -19.61
C GLN A 78 11.97 2.86 -18.67
N LYS A 79 12.59 2.81 -17.48
CA LYS A 79 12.83 3.94 -16.57
C LYS A 79 14.33 4.08 -16.38
N LYS A 80 14.91 5.22 -16.77
CA LYS A 80 16.33 5.54 -16.58
C LYS A 80 16.47 6.60 -15.51
N LEU A 81 17.16 6.29 -14.43
CA LEU A 81 17.39 7.19 -13.30
C LEU A 81 18.55 8.16 -13.59
N PRO A 82 18.66 9.30 -12.85
CA PRO A 82 19.75 10.27 -13.03
C PRO A 82 21.16 9.67 -12.89
N GLY A 83 21.31 8.62 -12.06
CA GLY A 83 22.57 7.88 -11.90
C GLY A 83 22.90 6.90 -13.03
N GLY A 84 22.07 6.81 -14.08
CA GLY A 84 22.24 5.92 -15.22
C GLY A 84 21.67 4.51 -15.04
N THR A 85 21.26 4.13 -13.83
CA THR A 85 20.55 2.88 -13.56
C THR A 85 19.33 2.75 -14.45
N LEU A 86 19.15 1.55 -15.01
CA LEU A 86 18.12 1.27 -15.99
C LEU A 86 17.19 0.18 -15.48
N ILE A 87 15.91 0.51 -15.42
CA ILE A 87 14.85 -0.46 -15.17
C ILE A 87 14.17 -0.72 -16.51
N LYS A 88 14.03 -1.99 -16.90
CA LYS A 88 13.34 -2.43 -18.10
C LYS A 88 12.21 -3.38 -17.75
N THR A 89 11.15 -3.29 -18.53
CA THR A 89 9.95 -4.09 -18.37
C THR A 89 9.49 -4.56 -19.74
N THR A 90 9.02 -5.81 -19.79
CA THR A 90 8.41 -6.38 -21.00
C THR A 90 7.04 -6.95 -20.65
N TYR A 91 6.16 -7.00 -21.64
CA TYR A 91 4.79 -7.47 -21.45
C TYR A 91 4.41 -8.46 -22.52
N ASP A 92 3.49 -9.37 -22.19
CA ASP A 92 2.79 -10.17 -23.19
C ASP A 92 1.72 -9.35 -23.93
N ASN A 93 1.01 -10.01 -24.85
CA ASN A 93 -0.02 -9.39 -25.68
C ASN A 93 -1.26 -8.96 -24.90
N VAL A 94 -1.50 -9.52 -23.71
CA VAL A 94 -2.68 -9.21 -22.88
C VAL A 94 -2.35 -8.24 -21.75
N GLY A 95 -1.09 -7.78 -21.64
CA GLY A 95 -0.69 -6.75 -20.68
C GLY A 95 0.00 -7.27 -19.43
N ASN A 96 0.24 -8.58 -19.31
CA ASN A 96 0.95 -9.11 -18.16
C ASN A 96 2.45 -8.78 -18.24
N LEU A 97 3.04 -8.35 -17.13
CA LEU A 97 4.47 -8.09 -17.01
C LEU A 97 5.25 -9.40 -17.11
N THR A 98 6.00 -9.65 -18.18
CA THR A 98 6.73 -10.92 -18.38
C THR A 98 8.18 -10.88 -17.90
N ILE A 99 8.83 -9.73 -17.98
CA ILE A 99 10.21 -9.54 -17.50
C ILE A 99 10.31 -8.21 -16.76
N TYR A 100 10.98 -8.21 -15.61
CA TYR A 100 11.43 -7.04 -14.89
C TYR A 100 12.94 -7.12 -14.68
N ASP A 101 13.69 -6.14 -15.18
CA ASP A 101 15.15 -6.04 -15.09
C ASP A 101 15.49 -4.68 -14.47
N ASP A 102 16.06 -4.66 -13.26
CA ASP A 102 16.53 -3.45 -12.58
C ASP A 102 18.06 -3.30 -12.61
N SER A 103 18.69 -3.80 -13.68
CA SER A 103 20.15 -3.88 -13.86
C SER A 103 20.85 -4.89 -12.95
N THR A 104 20.11 -5.77 -12.29
CA THR A 104 20.66 -6.87 -11.46
C THR A 104 20.42 -8.27 -12.07
N GLY A 105 19.67 -8.32 -13.17
CA GLY A 105 19.30 -9.54 -13.87
C GLY A 105 17.79 -9.65 -14.06
N ASP A 106 17.39 -10.49 -15.00
CA ASP A 106 15.99 -10.64 -15.39
C ASP A 106 15.19 -11.43 -14.35
N ILE A 107 14.15 -10.82 -13.79
CA ILE A 107 13.07 -11.52 -13.10
C ILE A 107 11.99 -11.83 -14.12
N THR A 108 11.66 -13.12 -14.28
CA THR A 108 10.62 -13.55 -15.23
C THR A 108 9.35 -13.95 -14.50
N TYR A 109 8.21 -13.63 -15.11
CA TYR A 109 6.89 -13.93 -14.57
C TYR A 109 6.14 -14.84 -15.53
N SER A 110 5.40 -15.80 -14.98
CA SER A 110 4.47 -16.63 -15.74
C SER A 110 3.07 -16.52 -15.18
N TYR A 111 2.10 -16.75 -16.05
CA TYR A 111 0.68 -16.53 -15.78
C TYR A 111 -0.13 -17.78 -16.15
N ASP A 112 -1.26 -17.98 -15.50
CA ASP A 112 -2.26 -18.96 -15.94
C ASP A 112 -3.15 -18.39 -17.06
N THR A 113 -4.08 -19.20 -17.54
CA THR A 113 -4.99 -18.85 -18.65
C THR A 113 -5.96 -17.70 -18.32
N ILE A 114 -6.04 -17.27 -17.06
CA ILE A 114 -6.85 -16.13 -16.62
C ILE A 114 -5.99 -15.01 -16.03
N ASN A 115 -4.73 -14.92 -16.46
CA ASN A 115 -3.79 -13.82 -16.17
C ASN A 115 -3.42 -13.67 -14.69
N ARG A 116 -3.47 -14.74 -13.91
CA ARG A 116 -2.95 -14.73 -12.53
C ARG A 116 -1.50 -15.17 -12.52
N VAL A 117 -0.63 -14.44 -11.81
CA VAL A 117 0.79 -14.78 -11.70
C VAL A 117 0.97 -16.13 -11.01
N THR A 118 1.49 -17.14 -11.71
CA THR A 118 1.73 -18.47 -11.17
C THR A 118 3.15 -18.65 -10.69
N THR A 119 4.09 -17.86 -11.24
CA THR A 119 5.52 -18.05 -11.02
C THR A 119 6.27 -16.74 -11.10
N VAL A 120 7.25 -16.59 -10.22
CA VAL A 120 8.35 -15.61 -10.28
C VAL A 120 9.66 -16.38 -10.30
N GLN A 121 10.43 -16.24 -11.37
CA GLN A 121 11.74 -16.86 -11.50
C GLN A 121 12.85 -15.81 -11.48
N GLU A 122 13.82 -16.04 -10.61
CA GLU A 122 15.03 -15.21 -10.45
C GLU A 122 16.12 -15.62 -11.47
N PRO A 123 17.19 -14.81 -11.66
CA PRO A 123 18.21 -15.05 -12.69
C PRO A 123 19.01 -16.34 -12.48
N ASP A 124 19.09 -16.83 -11.24
CA ASP A 124 19.73 -18.09 -10.89
C ASP A 124 18.80 -19.31 -11.04
N GLY A 125 17.59 -19.11 -11.56
CA GLY A 125 16.58 -20.15 -11.79
C GLY A 125 15.72 -20.46 -10.58
N ALA A 126 15.99 -19.85 -9.41
CA ALA A 126 15.17 -20.03 -8.22
C ALA A 126 13.73 -19.52 -8.47
N GLN A 127 12.74 -20.30 -8.04
CA GLN A 127 11.35 -20.10 -8.42
C GLN A 127 10.43 -19.99 -7.21
N THR A 128 9.69 -18.88 -7.13
CA THR A 128 8.53 -18.75 -6.23
C THR A 128 7.26 -19.08 -7.01
N THR A 129 6.40 -19.93 -6.47
CA THR A 129 5.14 -20.33 -7.12
C THR A 129 3.91 -19.94 -6.30
N TYR A 130 2.81 -19.63 -6.99
CA TYR A 130 1.55 -19.23 -6.37
C TYR A 130 0.42 -20.19 -6.74
N GLY A 131 -0.48 -20.41 -5.78
CA GLY A 131 -1.71 -21.17 -5.96
C GLY A 131 -2.92 -20.28 -5.69
N TYR A 132 -4.03 -20.60 -6.36
CA TYR A 132 -5.28 -19.84 -6.28
C TYR A 132 -6.48 -20.76 -6.14
N ASP A 133 -7.54 -20.27 -5.50
CA ASP A 133 -8.85 -20.91 -5.56
C ASP A 133 -9.62 -20.50 -6.84
N HIS A 134 -10.87 -20.97 -6.95
CA HIS A 134 -11.77 -20.66 -8.06
C HIS A 134 -12.31 -19.23 -8.01
N ALA A 135 -12.16 -18.53 -6.87
CA ALA A 135 -12.55 -17.14 -6.68
C ALA A 135 -11.39 -16.16 -6.95
N ASN A 136 -10.26 -16.64 -7.47
CA ASN A 136 -9.05 -15.87 -7.75
C ASN A 136 -8.32 -15.36 -6.50
N HIS A 137 -8.60 -15.93 -5.33
CA HIS A 137 -7.83 -15.62 -4.12
C HIS A 137 -6.60 -16.50 -4.05
N LYS A 138 -5.47 -15.90 -3.64
CA LYS A 138 -4.20 -16.61 -3.50
C LYS A 138 -4.26 -17.52 -2.29
N THR A 139 -4.13 -18.83 -2.48
CA THR A 139 -4.21 -19.86 -1.44
C THR A 139 -2.84 -20.44 -1.06
N SER A 140 -1.80 -20.22 -1.87
CA SER A 140 -0.44 -20.63 -1.50
C SER A 140 0.65 -19.73 -2.09
N ILE A 141 1.73 -19.58 -1.33
CA ILE A 141 3.03 -19.08 -1.78
C ILE A 141 4.05 -20.16 -1.45
N ARG A 142 4.87 -20.59 -2.41
CA ARG A 142 5.95 -21.56 -2.16
C ARG A 142 7.26 -21.00 -2.63
N TYR A 143 8.24 -20.99 -1.73
CA TYR A 143 9.58 -20.53 -1.99
C TYR A 143 10.50 -21.70 -2.40
N PRO A 144 11.58 -21.42 -3.15
CA PRO A 144 12.49 -22.45 -3.66
C PRO A 144 13.32 -23.12 -2.55
N ASN A 145 13.38 -22.55 -1.34
CA ASN A 145 14.00 -23.17 -0.16
C ASN A 145 13.09 -24.20 0.55
N GLY A 146 11.90 -24.48 0.02
CA GLY A 146 10.95 -25.44 0.60
C GLY A 146 10.03 -24.87 1.68
N THR A 147 10.13 -23.57 2.00
CA THR A 147 9.20 -22.88 2.91
C THR A 147 8.09 -22.18 2.14
N GLY A 148 7.13 -21.61 2.85
CA GLY A 148 6.13 -20.73 2.26
C GLY A 148 4.89 -20.60 3.13
N MET A 149 3.77 -20.32 2.48
CA MET A 149 2.52 -19.97 3.12
C MET A 149 1.32 -20.68 2.50
N LEU A 150 0.31 -20.95 3.32
CA LEU A 150 -1.02 -21.40 2.93
C LEU A 150 -2.05 -20.45 3.53
N MET A 151 -2.99 -20.01 2.69
CA MET A 151 -4.09 -19.12 3.10
C MET A 151 -5.43 -19.79 2.78
N ALA A 152 -6.41 -19.60 3.67
CA ALA A 152 -7.77 -20.06 3.49
C ALA A 152 -8.76 -18.90 3.57
N PHE A 153 -9.86 -18.99 2.82
CA PHE A 153 -10.86 -17.96 2.74
C PHE A 153 -12.25 -18.53 2.99
N ASN A 154 -13.15 -17.71 3.55
CA ASN A 154 -14.57 -18.03 3.58
C ASN A 154 -15.26 -17.62 2.26
N THR A 155 -16.56 -17.92 2.14
CA THR A 155 -17.37 -17.60 0.96
C THR A 155 -17.54 -16.11 0.72
N SER A 156 -17.28 -15.26 1.71
CA SER A 156 -17.29 -13.80 1.60
C SER A 156 -15.93 -13.22 1.18
N GLY A 157 -14.94 -14.07 0.90
CA GLY A 157 -13.60 -13.66 0.49
C GLY A 157 -12.70 -13.17 1.62
N GLN A 158 -13.09 -13.38 2.88
CA GLN A 158 -12.27 -13.00 4.03
C GLN A 158 -11.27 -14.12 4.35
N GLU A 159 -10.00 -13.77 4.60
CA GLU A 159 -8.97 -14.74 4.98
C GLU A 159 -9.26 -15.30 6.37
N THR A 160 -9.60 -16.58 6.46
CA THR A 160 -9.90 -17.26 7.73
C THR A 160 -8.69 -17.94 8.34
N ALA A 161 -7.65 -18.21 7.57
CA ALA A 161 -6.40 -18.75 8.09
C ALA A 161 -5.19 -18.32 7.27
N SER A 162 -4.07 -18.11 7.95
CA SER A 162 -2.73 -17.90 7.37
C SER A 162 -1.71 -18.75 8.10
N GLN A 163 -1.10 -19.70 7.41
CA GLN A 163 -0.11 -20.61 7.98
C GLN A 163 1.19 -20.54 7.21
N SER A 164 2.32 -20.61 7.91
CA SER A 164 3.64 -20.65 7.29
C SER A 164 4.53 -21.73 7.91
N GLY A 165 5.53 -22.18 7.15
CA GLY A 165 6.41 -23.25 7.60
C GLY A 165 7.25 -23.88 6.51
N ILE A 166 7.92 -24.97 6.85
CA ILE A 166 8.60 -25.88 5.90
C ILE A 166 7.57 -26.89 5.39
N PHE A 167 7.38 -26.99 4.08
CA PHE A 167 6.44 -27.97 3.51
C PHE A 167 6.93 -29.41 3.71
N THR A 168 6.01 -30.36 3.92
CA THR A 168 6.36 -31.78 4.06
C THR A 168 6.92 -32.38 2.76
N SER A 169 6.38 -31.96 1.62
CA SER A 169 6.86 -32.29 0.28
C SER A 169 6.30 -31.29 -0.73
N SER A 170 6.83 -31.26 -1.95
CA SER A 170 6.24 -30.46 -3.04
C SER A 170 5.61 -31.41 -4.07
N PRO A 171 4.29 -31.30 -4.38
CA PRO A 171 3.29 -30.39 -3.80
C PRO A 171 2.53 -31.01 -2.61
N SER A 172 2.70 -30.48 -1.39
CA SER A 172 1.86 -30.81 -0.22
C SER A 172 1.28 -29.56 0.44
N ASN A 173 0.03 -29.60 0.86
CA ASN A 173 -0.61 -28.50 1.62
C ASN A 173 -0.48 -28.71 3.13
N THR A 174 0.65 -29.24 3.58
CA THR A 174 0.95 -29.47 5.00
C THR A 174 2.40 -29.10 5.31
N PHE A 175 2.63 -28.61 6.52
CA PHE A 175 3.95 -28.24 7.01
C PHE A 175 4.55 -29.33 7.90
N SER A 176 5.83 -29.65 7.70
CA SER A 176 6.62 -30.52 8.60
C SER A 176 7.04 -29.75 9.85
N THR A 177 7.21 -28.44 9.73
CA THR A 177 7.44 -27.50 10.83
C THR A 177 6.64 -26.25 10.53
N ALA A 178 5.68 -25.91 11.40
CA ALA A 178 4.92 -24.68 11.29
C ALA A 178 5.64 -23.55 12.04
N TYR A 179 5.81 -22.41 11.39
CA TYR A 179 6.31 -21.18 12.00
C TYR A 179 5.17 -20.31 12.50
N THR A 180 4.12 -20.18 11.70
CA THR A 180 2.92 -19.44 12.10
C THR A 180 1.65 -20.22 11.77
N ASN A 181 0.60 -19.95 12.55
CA ASN A 181 -0.73 -20.48 12.30
C ASN A 181 -1.78 -19.51 12.84
N TYR A 182 -2.16 -18.53 12.03
CA TYR A 182 -3.21 -17.57 12.34
C TYR A 182 -4.56 -18.10 11.89
N GLN A 183 -5.57 -17.94 12.75
CA GLN A 183 -6.97 -18.27 12.49
C GLN A 183 -7.81 -17.04 12.82
N TYR A 184 -8.51 -16.51 11.83
CA TYR A 184 -9.26 -15.25 11.91
C TYR A 184 -10.75 -15.53 12.07
N THR A 185 -11.36 -14.88 13.05
CA THR A 185 -12.81 -14.91 13.25
C THR A 185 -13.38 -13.52 13.01
N TYR A 186 -14.30 -13.39 12.07
CA TYR A 186 -14.98 -12.13 11.74
C TYR A 186 -16.38 -12.07 12.38
N GLN A 187 -16.93 -10.87 12.44
CA GLN A 187 -18.28 -10.65 12.95
C GLN A 187 -19.30 -11.45 12.13
N SER A 188 -20.01 -12.34 12.81
CA SER A 188 -21.09 -13.16 12.27
C SER A 188 -22.41 -12.84 12.96
N GLY A 189 -23.54 -13.22 12.37
CA GLY A 189 -24.88 -12.94 12.89
C GLY A 189 -25.80 -12.29 11.85
N PRO A 190 -26.86 -11.57 12.27
CA PRO A 190 -27.84 -10.96 11.37
C PRO A 190 -27.23 -9.92 10.41
N ASN A 191 -26.13 -9.28 10.82
CA ASN A 191 -25.37 -8.31 10.04
C ASN A 191 -23.88 -8.73 10.01
N PRO A 192 -23.51 -9.71 9.17
CA PRO A 192 -22.11 -10.12 9.05
C PRO A 192 -21.28 -9.00 8.42
N THR A 193 -20.07 -8.77 8.92
CA THR A 193 -19.15 -7.73 8.41
C THR A 193 -17.73 -8.30 8.30
N SER A 194 -16.82 -7.54 7.66
CA SER A 194 -15.38 -7.85 7.67
C SER A 194 -14.65 -7.38 8.92
N LEU A 195 -15.38 -7.09 9.99
CA LEU A 195 -14.79 -6.66 11.25
C LEU A 195 -14.24 -7.86 12.03
N LEU A 196 -12.92 -7.95 12.13
CA LEU A 196 -12.19 -8.99 12.84
C LEU A 196 -12.55 -9.00 14.33
N GLN A 197 -13.06 -10.11 14.85
CA GLN A 197 -13.42 -10.26 16.27
C GLN A 197 -12.31 -10.90 17.09
N SER A 198 -11.58 -11.85 16.49
CA SER A 198 -10.43 -12.46 17.15
C SER A 198 -9.45 -13.08 16.16
N VAL A 199 -8.20 -13.21 16.63
CA VAL A 199 -7.17 -14.04 16.00
C VAL A 199 -6.67 -15.06 17.01
N GLN A 200 -6.76 -16.34 16.67
CA GLN A 200 -6.02 -17.39 17.36
C GLN A 200 -4.71 -17.65 16.63
N TYR A 201 -3.60 -17.76 17.36
CA TYR A 201 -2.28 -17.94 16.78
C TYR A 201 -1.31 -18.75 17.63
N LEU A 202 -0.35 -19.40 16.95
CA LEU A 202 0.88 -19.95 17.51
C LEU A 202 1.85 -18.80 17.80
N ASP A 203 2.57 -18.78 18.93
CA ASP A 203 3.55 -17.71 19.16
C ASP A 203 4.62 -17.73 18.06
N PRO A 204 4.78 -16.65 17.28
CA PRO A 204 5.67 -16.64 16.12
C PRO A 204 7.15 -16.69 16.51
N ILE A 205 7.51 -16.41 17.76
CA ILE A 205 8.90 -16.44 18.24
C ILE A 205 9.30 -17.83 18.72
N THR A 206 8.42 -18.48 19.50
CA THR A 206 8.76 -19.78 20.13
C THR A 206 8.19 -20.99 19.37
N HIS A 207 7.37 -20.74 18.35
CA HIS A 207 6.62 -21.75 17.60
C HIS A 207 5.81 -22.69 18.51
N SER A 208 5.37 -22.18 19.66
CA SER A 208 4.73 -22.96 20.70
C SER A 208 3.60 -22.21 21.40
N GLY A 209 2.74 -22.96 22.08
CA GLY A 209 1.55 -22.41 22.74
C GLY A 209 0.45 -22.00 21.77
N THR A 210 -0.68 -21.60 22.33
CA THR A 210 -1.80 -21.07 21.55
C THR A 210 -2.34 -19.85 22.29
N PHE A 211 -2.45 -18.76 21.54
CA PHE A 211 -2.90 -17.47 22.02
C PHE A 211 -4.15 -17.06 21.26
N THR A 212 -5.02 -16.29 21.89
CA THR A 212 -6.19 -15.72 21.23
C THR A 212 -6.31 -14.27 21.63
N THR A 213 -6.18 -13.38 20.65
CA THR A 213 -6.45 -11.96 20.82
C THR A 213 -7.89 -11.70 20.40
N SER A 214 -8.68 -11.10 21.27
CA SER A 214 -10.05 -10.64 21.00
C SER A 214 -10.07 -9.11 20.93
N TYR A 215 -10.86 -8.57 20.01
CA TYR A 215 -10.94 -7.13 19.76
C TYR A 215 -12.30 -6.57 20.17
N SER A 216 -12.31 -5.37 20.73
CA SER A 216 -13.52 -4.57 20.91
C SER A 216 -13.41 -3.24 20.17
N TYR A 217 -14.54 -2.72 19.71
CA TYR A 217 -14.60 -1.55 18.83
C TYR A 217 -15.62 -0.52 19.30
N SER A 218 -15.49 0.72 18.83
CA SER A 218 -16.44 1.79 19.12
C SER A 218 -17.82 1.51 18.50
N GLY A 219 -18.89 1.65 19.30
CA GLY A 219 -20.27 1.39 18.88
C GLY A 219 -20.93 2.48 18.03
N ASN A 220 -20.17 3.49 17.59
CA ASN A 220 -20.65 4.65 16.82
C ASN A 220 -20.59 4.45 15.30
N GLY A 221 -20.33 3.22 14.83
CA GLY A 221 -20.18 2.89 13.41
C GLY A 221 -18.82 3.26 12.80
N LEU A 222 -17.90 3.85 13.59
CA LEU A 222 -16.54 4.17 13.12
C LEU A 222 -15.56 3.00 13.31
N ASN A 223 -15.93 1.97 14.08
CA ASN A 223 -15.12 0.78 14.34
C ASN A 223 -13.69 1.06 14.84
N PHE A 224 -13.49 2.10 15.66
CA PHE A 224 -12.19 2.37 16.28
C PHE A 224 -11.85 1.25 17.25
N LEU A 225 -10.63 0.72 17.19
CA LEU A 225 -10.16 -0.35 18.07
C LEU A 225 -10.05 0.17 19.51
N LEU A 226 -10.91 -0.29 20.42
CA LEU A 226 -10.91 0.11 21.82
C LEU A 226 -10.02 -0.79 22.68
N GLU A 227 -9.98 -2.09 22.39
CA GLU A 227 -9.22 -3.06 23.17
C GLU A 227 -8.76 -4.22 22.29
N ALA A 228 -7.55 -4.71 22.54
CA ALA A 228 -7.04 -5.98 22.05
C ALA A 228 -6.54 -6.81 23.24
N SER A 229 -7.34 -7.79 23.67
CA SER A 229 -7.08 -8.60 24.85
C SER A 229 -6.61 -10.00 24.45
N THR A 230 -5.40 -10.37 24.84
CA THR A 230 -4.78 -11.65 24.48
C THR A 230 -4.80 -12.62 25.65
N LYS A 231 -5.32 -13.81 25.40
CA LYS A 231 -5.33 -14.92 26.36
C LYS A 231 -4.45 -16.06 25.88
N ASN A 232 -3.84 -16.76 26.83
CA ASN A 232 -3.16 -18.03 26.57
C ASN A 232 -4.16 -19.20 26.54
N ALA A 233 -3.67 -20.42 26.27
CA ALA A 233 -4.47 -21.64 26.26
C ALA A 233 -5.19 -21.94 27.59
N SER A 234 -4.68 -21.44 28.72
CA SER A 234 -5.33 -21.53 30.05
C SER A 234 -6.38 -20.43 30.27
N ASN A 235 -6.75 -19.68 29.23
CA ASN A 235 -7.71 -18.57 29.25
C ASN A 235 -7.31 -17.42 30.20
N SER A 236 -6.03 -17.34 30.56
CA SER A 236 -5.49 -16.24 31.36
C SER A 236 -5.08 -15.10 30.44
N VAL A 237 -5.46 -13.87 30.78
CA VAL A 237 -5.03 -12.67 30.05
C VAL A 237 -3.53 -12.47 30.26
N VAL A 238 -2.79 -12.47 29.16
CA VAL A 238 -1.32 -12.31 29.13
C VAL A 238 -0.87 -10.99 28.50
N GLU A 239 -1.76 -10.34 27.77
CA GLU A 239 -1.58 -8.99 27.23
C GLU A 239 -2.94 -8.32 27.10
N ASP A 240 -3.01 -7.02 27.36
CA ASP A 240 -4.24 -6.25 27.26
C ASP A 240 -3.90 -4.82 26.82
N ASN A 241 -4.22 -4.50 25.57
CA ASN A 241 -3.97 -3.19 24.97
C ASN A 241 -5.27 -2.41 24.89
N LYS A 242 -5.34 -1.20 25.47
CA LYS A 242 -6.55 -0.36 25.47
C LYS A 242 -6.28 1.01 24.88
N TYR A 243 -7.27 1.53 24.17
CA TYR A 243 -7.19 2.81 23.48
C TYR A 243 -8.43 3.66 23.74
N GLY A 244 -8.22 4.92 24.12
CA GLY A 244 -9.27 5.94 24.21
C GLY A 244 -9.23 6.87 23.02
N TYR A 245 -10.38 7.41 22.60
CA TYR A 245 -10.48 8.35 21.48
C TYR A 245 -11.32 9.58 21.83
N ASP A 246 -11.03 10.72 21.22
CA ASP A 246 -11.95 11.87 21.18
C ASP A 246 -12.89 11.78 19.96
N ASN A 247 -13.81 12.75 19.83
CA ASN A 247 -14.77 12.81 18.72
C ASN A 247 -14.13 13.06 17.36
N ASN A 248 -12.89 13.56 17.32
CA ASN A 248 -12.12 13.77 16.09
C ASN A 248 -11.28 12.53 15.75
N GLY A 249 -11.40 11.44 16.53
CA GLY A 249 -10.62 10.21 16.34
C GLY A 249 -9.17 10.34 16.78
N ASN A 250 -8.79 11.34 17.58
CA ASN A 250 -7.46 11.35 18.17
C ASN A 250 -7.38 10.34 19.33
N ILE A 251 -6.28 9.59 19.43
CA ILE A 251 -6.03 8.67 20.54
C ILE A 251 -5.81 9.49 21.83
N THR A 252 -6.72 9.45 22.80
CA THR A 252 -6.59 10.22 24.06
C THR A 252 -5.91 9.43 25.17
N SER A 253 -5.86 8.10 25.07
CA SER A 253 -5.11 7.25 25.99
C SER A 253 -4.63 5.96 25.31
N LYS A 254 -3.50 5.43 25.79
CA LYS A 254 -2.96 4.13 25.41
C LYS A 254 -2.47 3.40 26.66
N GLN A 255 -2.93 2.16 26.84
CA GLN A 255 -2.49 1.27 27.90
C GLN A 255 -1.98 -0.04 27.30
N VAL A 256 -0.84 -0.53 27.80
CA VAL A 256 -0.23 -1.81 27.38
C VAL A 256 0.16 -2.57 28.65
N GLN A 257 -0.44 -3.74 28.86
CA GLN A 257 -0.27 -4.51 30.09
C GLN A 257 1.17 -4.99 30.27
N SER A 258 1.80 -5.57 29.25
CA SER A 258 3.13 -6.21 29.37
C SER A 258 4.24 -5.23 29.74
N THR A 259 4.18 -4.00 29.25
CA THR A 259 5.17 -2.95 29.52
C THR A 259 4.76 -2.05 30.69
N GLY A 260 3.55 -2.22 31.24
CA GLY A 260 2.96 -1.29 32.21
C GLY A 260 2.73 0.11 31.63
N LEU A 261 2.67 0.24 30.30
CA LEU A 261 2.45 1.53 29.63
C LEU A 261 1.08 2.06 30.03
N ASN A 262 1.03 3.34 30.43
CA ASN A 262 -0.20 4.07 30.63
C ASN A 262 0.04 5.54 30.26
N GLU A 263 -0.44 5.92 29.09
CA GLU A 263 -0.24 7.26 28.53
C GLU A 263 -1.57 7.97 28.30
N SER A 264 -1.53 9.30 28.42
CA SER A 264 -2.59 10.20 27.99
C SER A 264 -2.07 11.24 27.02
N TYR A 265 -2.94 11.67 26.12
CA TYR A 265 -2.59 12.58 25.03
C TYR A 265 -3.56 13.76 24.96
N SER A 266 -3.06 14.93 24.62
CA SER A 266 -3.87 16.13 24.38
C SER A 266 -3.60 16.72 23.00
N TYR A 267 -4.63 17.32 22.42
CA TYR A 267 -4.61 17.83 21.05
C TYR A 267 -5.12 19.27 21.00
N ASN A 268 -4.67 20.01 19.99
CA ASN A 268 -5.30 21.29 19.66
C ASN A 268 -6.48 21.09 18.70
N ALA A 269 -7.13 22.19 18.31
CA ALA A 269 -8.29 22.16 17.41
C ALA A 269 -7.98 21.64 15.99
N ALA A 270 -6.69 21.64 15.58
CA ALA A 270 -6.23 21.06 14.32
C ALA A 270 -5.87 19.57 14.45
N SER A 271 -6.18 18.94 15.59
CA SER A 271 -5.81 17.57 15.92
C SER A 271 -4.29 17.34 16.01
N GLU A 272 -3.46 18.38 16.10
CA GLU A 272 -2.01 18.25 16.35
C GLU A 272 -1.78 17.80 17.80
N LEU A 273 -0.95 16.77 18.03
CA LEU A 273 -0.61 16.27 19.37
C LEU A 273 0.17 17.34 20.12
N ILE A 274 -0.34 17.87 21.23
CA ILE A 274 0.33 18.92 22.03
C ILE A 274 1.17 18.30 23.14
N THR A 275 0.60 17.36 23.88
CA THR A 275 1.27 16.73 25.02
C THR A 275 0.99 15.23 25.04
N ARG A 276 2.04 14.44 25.27
CA ARG A 276 1.96 13.05 25.73
C ARG A 276 2.43 12.99 27.18
N THR A 277 1.64 12.40 28.07
CA THR A 277 2.00 12.23 29.48
C THR A 277 2.02 10.76 29.84
N ASN A 278 3.07 10.33 30.53
CA ASN A 278 3.20 8.97 31.06
C ASN A 278 3.80 9.00 32.46
N GLY A 279 4.09 7.83 33.05
CA GLY A 279 4.66 7.72 34.40
C GLY A 279 6.02 8.42 34.58
N SER A 280 6.73 8.74 33.50
CA SER A 280 8.02 9.43 33.51
C SER A 280 7.91 10.95 33.32
N GLY A 281 6.73 11.48 33.00
CA GLY A 281 6.47 12.91 32.81
C GLY A 281 5.77 13.23 31.49
N SER A 282 5.78 14.52 31.12
CA SER A 282 5.11 15.03 29.92
C SER A 282 6.13 15.40 28.83
N THR A 283 5.90 14.89 27.62
CA THR A 283 6.56 15.30 26.38
C THR A 283 5.64 16.27 25.65
N THR A 284 6.14 17.42 25.20
CA THR A 284 5.39 18.34 24.34
C THR A 284 5.94 18.34 22.93
N TYR A 285 5.10 18.67 21.96
CA TYR A 285 5.40 18.59 20.53
C TYR A 285 5.16 19.94 19.86
N SER A 286 5.94 20.23 18.82
CA SER A 286 5.87 21.47 18.04
C SER A 286 5.59 21.17 16.58
N TYR A 287 4.88 22.07 15.90
CA TYR A 287 4.49 21.92 14.50
C TYR A 287 4.80 23.19 13.70
N ASP A 288 4.96 23.04 12.39
CA ASP A 288 5.02 24.17 11.47
C ASP A 288 3.60 24.67 11.10
N GLY A 289 3.53 25.68 10.23
CA GLY A 289 2.29 26.30 9.79
C GLY A 289 1.38 25.39 8.95
N ILE A 290 1.90 24.30 8.37
CA ILE A 290 1.10 23.32 7.60
C ILE A 290 0.76 22.05 8.41
N GLY A 291 1.21 21.98 9.66
CA GLY A 291 0.87 20.90 10.59
C GLY A 291 1.84 19.72 10.57
N ASN A 292 3.09 19.93 10.14
CA ASN A 292 4.12 18.91 10.27
C ASN A 292 4.80 18.98 11.64
N LEU A 293 5.03 17.84 12.28
CA LEU A 293 5.79 17.79 13.52
C LEU A 293 7.22 18.29 13.29
N THR A 294 7.67 19.32 13.97
CA THR A 294 9.05 19.87 13.86
C THR A 294 9.97 19.40 14.99
N GLY A 295 9.42 18.92 16.10
CA GLY A 295 10.20 18.33 17.18
C GLY A 295 9.42 18.09 18.46
N SER A 296 10.11 17.58 19.48
CA SER A 296 9.54 17.34 20.81
C SER A 296 10.52 17.64 21.95
N THR A 297 10.01 17.82 23.17
CA THR A 297 10.87 17.99 24.36
C THR A 297 11.60 16.71 24.78
N ALA A 298 11.18 15.54 24.28
CA ALA A 298 11.91 14.28 24.45
C ALA A 298 13.11 14.16 23.49
N GLY A 299 13.31 15.14 22.61
CA GLY A 299 14.28 15.10 21.52
C GLY A 299 13.65 14.78 20.18
N GLY A 300 14.47 14.78 19.13
CA GLY A 300 14.03 14.67 17.74
C GLY A 300 13.71 16.04 17.15
N THR A 301 14.36 16.34 16.02
CA THR A 301 14.05 17.50 15.18
C THR A 301 13.74 16.99 13.80
N LEU A 302 12.60 17.40 13.23
CA LEU A 302 12.25 17.07 11.87
C LEU A 302 12.33 18.34 11.01
N SER A 303 12.78 18.17 9.78
CA SER A 303 12.83 19.25 8.80
C SER A 303 12.12 18.82 7.52
N TYR A 304 11.55 19.81 6.83
CA TYR A 304 10.71 19.61 5.65
C TYR A 304 11.19 20.49 4.51
N ASN A 305 11.03 20.03 3.28
CA ASN A 305 11.17 20.89 2.11
C ASN A 305 9.84 21.53 1.69
N ALA A 306 9.88 22.38 0.66
CA ALA A 306 8.70 23.03 0.10
C ALA A 306 7.70 22.05 -0.56
N LEU A 307 8.12 20.80 -0.81
CA LEU A 307 7.25 19.71 -1.29
C LEU A 307 6.56 18.97 -0.13
N ASN A 308 6.74 19.44 1.10
CA ASN A 308 6.25 18.77 2.31
C ASN A 308 6.88 17.38 2.56
N GLN A 309 8.06 17.11 2.01
CA GLN A 309 8.80 15.87 2.26
C GLN A 309 9.72 16.06 3.46
N THR A 310 9.84 15.03 4.31
CA THR A 310 10.71 15.00 5.49
C THR A 310 12.16 14.93 5.04
N THR A 311 12.93 16.01 5.10
CA THR A 311 14.35 16.02 4.68
C THR A 311 15.32 15.63 5.78
N LYS A 312 14.89 15.69 7.04
CA LYS A 312 15.74 15.37 8.18
C LYS A 312 14.94 14.85 9.36
N ASN A 313 15.49 13.88 10.09
CA ASN A 313 15.05 13.47 11.42
C ASN A 313 16.28 13.26 12.32
N GLY A 314 16.50 14.17 13.27
CA GLY A 314 17.70 14.17 14.10
C GLY A 314 18.95 14.37 13.24
N SER A 315 19.88 13.41 13.23
CA SER A 315 21.05 13.43 12.34
C SER A 315 20.80 12.80 10.97
N THR A 316 19.71 12.06 10.81
CA THR A 316 19.40 11.33 9.57
C THR A 316 18.86 12.28 8.52
N THR A 317 19.43 12.26 7.31
CA THR A 317 18.97 13.06 6.17
C THR A 317 18.32 12.19 5.11
N TYR A 318 17.33 12.74 4.42
CA TYR A 318 16.54 12.05 3.40
C TYR A 318 16.50 12.84 2.10
N THR A 319 16.51 12.14 0.97
CA THR A 319 16.32 12.72 -0.37
C THR A 319 15.30 11.89 -1.14
N TYR A 320 14.45 12.58 -1.91
CA TYR A 320 13.34 11.99 -2.63
C TYR A 320 13.40 12.40 -4.11
N SER A 321 12.91 11.52 -4.98
CA SER A 321 12.59 11.86 -6.37
C SER A 321 11.11 12.23 -6.48
N GLY A 322 10.79 13.12 -7.41
CA GLY A 322 9.44 13.61 -7.67
C GLY A 322 8.87 14.48 -6.54
N THR A 323 7.54 14.52 -6.47
CA THR A 323 6.79 15.44 -5.61
C THR A 323 6.25 14.83 -4.32
N THR A 324 6.53 13.55 -4.07
CA THR A 324 5.92 12.75 -2.99
C THR A 324 6.98 12.13 -2.08
N GLN A 325 6.57 11.60 -0.92
CA GLN A 325 7.48 10.83 -0.07
C GLN A 325 7.66 9.36 -0.50
N SER A 326 7.06 8.93 -1.62
CA SER A 326 7.03 7.52 -2.02
C SER A 326 8.36 7.01 -2.58
N GLU A 327 9.14 7.87 -3.25
CA GLU A 327 10.45 7.49 -3.82
C GLU A 327 11.60 8.15 -3.03
N ARG A 328 11.84 7.69 -1.81
CA ARG A 328 13.00 8.12 -0.99
C ARG A 328 14.29 7.48 -1.49
N VAL A 329 14.95 8.14 -2.42
CA VAL A 329 16.14 7.65 -3.13
C VAL A 329 17.43 7.68 -2.30
N GLN A 330 17.46 8.40 -1.17
CA GLN A 330 18.65 8.44 -0.32
C GLN A 330 18.30 8.59 1.16
N VAL A 331 19.03 7.88 2.02
CA VAL A 331 19.07 8.06 3.48
C VAL A 331 20.53 8.13 3.91
N ASN A 332 20.98 9.29 4.41
CA ASN A 332 22.39 9.55 4.65
C ASN A 332 23.25 9.21 3.41
N SER A 333 24.12 8.20 3.49
CA SER A 333 24.93 7.69 2.38
C SER A 333 24.28 6.56 1.59
N ASP A 334 23.22 5.95 2.12
CA ASP A 334 22.58 4.79 1.50
C ASP A 334 21.62 5.24 0.40
N THR A 335 21.60 4.52 -0.71
CA THR A 335 20.82 4.87 -1.91
C THR A 335 19.81 3.79 -2.25
N PHE A 336 18.69 4.18 -2.84
CA PHE A 336 17.53 3.32 -3.04
C PHE A 336 16.97 3.49 -4.45
N VAL A 337 16.61 2.38 -5.09
CA VAL A 337 16.03 2.35 -6.44
C VAL A 337 14.59 1.86 -6.37
N TYR A 338 13.66 2.66 -6.90
CA TYR A 338 12.24 2.33 -6.99
C TYR A 338 11.85 2.13 -8.45
N GLY A 339 11.15 1.03 -8.72
CA GLY A 339 10.47 0.79 -9.99
C GLY A 339 8.97 0.63 -9.80
N GLY A 340 8.28 0.20 -10.85
CA GLY A 340 6.81 0.05 -10.84
C GLY A 340 6.25 -0.94 -9.82
N LEU A 341 7.11 -1.79 -9.23
CA LEU A 341 6.73 -2.75 -8.19
C LEU A 341 7.08 -2.30 -6.76
N GLY A 342 7.69 -1.12 -6.59
CA GLY A 342 8.17 -0.58 -5.31
C GLY A 342 9.70 -0.50 -5.23
N LEU A 343 10.24 -0.51 -4.00
CA LEU A 343 11.69 -0.55 -3.78
C LEU A 343 12.26 -1.88 -4.30
N THR A 344 13.25 -1.80 -5.19
CA THR A 344 13.87 -2.97 -5.82
C THR A 344 15.33 -3.16 -5.44
N THR A 345 16.08 -2.08 -5.18
CA THR A 345 17.42 -2.22 -4.59
C THR A 345 17.71 -1.18 -3.51
N ALA A 346 18.50 -1.57 -2.53
CA ALA A 346 19.10 -0.70 -1.52
C ALA A 346 20.61 -0.90 -1.51
N LYS A 347 21.36 0.17 -1.72
CA LYS A 347 22.82 0.16 -1.73
C LYS A 347 23.36 0.89 -0.51
N THR A 348 24.12 0.16 0.30
CA THR A 348 24.78 0.63 1.52
C THR A 348 26.30 0.45 1.40
N ALA A 349 27.05 0.78 2.45
CA ALA A 349 28.48 0.47 2.52
C ALA A 349 28.80 -1.04 2.42
N ALA A 350 27.85 -1.91 2.77
CA ALA A 350 28.00 -3.37 2.65
C ALA A 350 27.79 -3.90 1.22
N GLY A 351 27.25 -3.06 0.32
CA GLY A 351 26.91 -3.43 -1.06
C GLY A 351 25.43 -3.22 -1.37
N THR A 352 24.98 -3.84 -2.47
CA THR A 352 23.59 -3.75 -2.96
C THR A 352 22.77 -4.95 -2.52
N THR A 353 21.67 -4.71 -1.79
CA THR A 353 20.62 -5.70 -1.54
C THR A 353 19.51 -5.51 -2.56
N GLU A 354 18.99 -6.62 -3.09
CA GLU A 354 17.94 -6.66 -4.11
C GLU A 354 16.66 -7.22 -3.50
N TYR A 355 15.50 -6.67 -3.87
CA TYR A 355 14.18 -7.04 -3.37
C TYR A 355 13.32 -7.57 -4.50
N VAL A 356 13.02 -8.87 -4.47
CA VAL A 356 12.25 -9.56 -5.52
C VAL A 356 10.78 -9.55 -5.14
N ARG A 357 9.94 -9.15 -6.10
CA ARG A 357 8.48 -9.04 -5.94
C ARG A 357 7.75 -9.80 -7.04
N CYS A 358 6.54 -10.27 -6.74
CA CYS A 358 5.60 -10.66 -7.81
C CYS A 358 5.23 -9.44 -8.66
N SER A 359 4.66 -9.68 -9.85
CA SER A 359 4.03 -8.62 -10.65
C SER A 359 2.85 -7.93 -9.94
N CYS A 360 2.37 -8.52 -8.84
CA CYS A 360 1.36 -7.98 -7.94
C CYS A 360 1.90 -7.06 -6.83
N GLY A 361 3.22 -6.81 -6.77
CA GLY A 361 3.89 -5.94 -5.79
C GLY A 361 4.24 -6.58 -4.44
N LEU A 362 3.73 -7.79 -4.14
CA LEU A 362 4.08 -8.55 -2.93
C LEU A 362 5.59 -8.88 -2.93
N LEU A 363 6.24 -8.62 -1.80
CA LEU A 363 7.64 -8.96 -1.54
C LEU A 363 7.80 -10.46 -1.32
N ASN A 364 8.67 -11.12 -2.08
CA ASN A 364 8.96 -12.55 -1.93
C ASN A 364 10.22 -12.78 -1.11
N ASN A 365 11.32 -12.15 -1.53
CA ASN A 365 12.64 -12.36 -0.94
C ASN A 365 13.58 -11.18 -1.16
N GLU A 366 14.67 -11.18 -0.42
CA GLU A 366 15.82 -10.33 -0.66
C GLU A 366 17.05 -11.16 -1.04
N ARG A 367 17.95 -10.56 -1.84
CA ARG A 367 19.29 -11.08 -2.13
C ARG A 367 20.32 -10.08 -1.60
N THR A 368 21.13 -10.50 -0.65
CA THR A 368 22.16 -9.64 -0.03
C THR A 368 23.44 -9.61 -0.87
N PRO A 369 24.32 -8.61 -0.65
CA PRO A 369 25.56 -8.45 -1.43
C PRO A 369 26.51 -9.67 -1.39
N ASP A 370 26.42 -10.48 -0.33
CA ASP A 370 27.18 -11.72 -0.14
C ASP A 370 26.51 -12.95 -0.78
N GLY A 371 25.45 -12.76 -1.56
CA GLY A 371 24.74 -13.80 -2.30
C GLY A 371 23.76 -14.63 -1.48
N LYS A 372 23.49 -14.26 -0.22
CA LYS A 372 22.47 -14.95 0.58
C LYS A 372 21.07 -14.52 0.17
N LYS A 373 20.12 -15.44 0.30
CA LYS A 373 18.69 -15.19 0.06
C LYS A 373 17.89 -15.36 1.33
N TYR A 374 16.94 -14.47 1.54
CA TYR A 374 15.99 -14.54 2.64
C TYR A 374 14.57 -14.33 2.14
N TYR A 375 13.66 -15.25 2.47
CA TYR A 375 12.28 -15.28 2.00
C TYR A 375 11.32 -14.84 3.12
N TYR A 376 10.37 -13.97 2.80
CA TYR A 376 9.48 -13.34 3.78
C TYR A 376 8.22 -14.16 4.03
N LEU A 377 7.78 -14.22 5.29
CA LEU A 377 6.54 -14.83 5.72
C LEU A 377 5.64 -13.75 6.32
N PHE A 378 4.34 -13.80 6.03
CA PHE A 378 3.39 -12.76 6.37
C PHE A 378 2.25 -13.26 7.27
N ASP A 379 1.59 -12.34 7.99
CA ASP A 379 0.22 -12.56 8.48
C ASP A 379 -0.82 -12.09 7.45
N GLY A 380 -2.11 -12.28 7.74
CA GLY A 380 -3.21 -11.83 6.89
C GLY A 380 -3.34 -10.31 6.72
N LEU A 381 -2.69 -9.51 7.58
CA LEU A 381 -2.57 -8.05 7.42
C LEU A 381 -1.48 -7.69 6.40
N GLY A 382 -0.56 -8.62 6.12
CA GLY A 382 0.62 -8.43 5.27
C GLY A 382 1.86 -7.99 6.05
N SER A 383 1.85 -8.11 7.38
CA SER A 383 3.03 -7.82 8.22
C SER A 383 4.03 -8.96 8.10
N VAL A 384 5.32 -8.67 8.03
CA VAL A 384 6.37 -9.69 8.04
C VAL A 384 6.46 -10.29 9.43
N VAL A 385 6.07 -11.56 9.57
CA VAL A 385 6.11 -12.29 10.84
C VAL A 385 7.31 -13.23 10.95
N GLY A 386 7.97 -13.51 9.83
CA GLY A 386 9.21 -14.28 9.82
C GLY A 386 9.99 -14.16 8.51
N MET A 387 11.25 -14.61 8.54
CA MET A 387 12.12 -14.73 7.38
C MET A 387 12.87 -16.05 7.42
N THR A 388 13.04 -16.70 6.26
CA THR A 388 13.75 -17.97 6.14
C THR A 388 14.94 -17.86 5.19
N ASN A 389 16.06 -18.50 5.52
CA ASN A 389 17.25 -18.51 4.67
C ASN A 389 17.14 -19.55 3.53
N SER A 390 18.14 -19.63 2.65
CA SER A 390 18.17 -20.61 1.55
C SER A 390 18.11 -22.09 1.98
N ALA A 391 18.40 -22.41 3.24
CA ALA A 391 18.26 -23.77 3.79
C ALA A 391 16.86 -24.05 4.39
N GLY A 392 15.94 -23.08 4.29
CA GLY A 392 14.59 -23.17 4.85
C GLY A 392 14.54 -22.96 6.35
N GLN A 393 15.64 -22.53 7.00
CA GLN A 393 15.66 -22.24 8.42
C GLN A 393 15.13 -20.83 8.68
N GLU A 394 14.28 -20.67 9.69
CA GLU A 394 13.85 -19.35 10.14
C GLU A 394 15.01 -18.61 10.81
N VAL A 395 15.27 -17.39 10.33
CA VAL A 395 16.37 -16.54 10.78
C VAL A 395 15.88 -15.30 11.52
N ASN A 396 14.71 -14.79 11.15
CA ASN A 396 14.04 -13.71 11.86
C ASN A 396 12.59 -14.08 12.14
N ALA A 397 12.06 -13.62 13.28
CA ALA A 397 10.66 -13.76 13.67
C ALA A 397 10.19 -12.51 14.41
N TYR A 398 8.95 -12.09 14.19
CA TYR A 398 8.39 -10.84 14.72
C TYR A 398 7.00 -11.02 15.31
N LYS A 399 6.74 -10.28 16.39
CA LYS A 399 5.42 -10.15 17.01
C LYS A 399 5.11 -8.68 17.23
N TYR A 400 3.94 -8.25 16.78
CA TYR A 400 3.51 -6.87 16.83
C TYR A 400 2.33 -6.65 17.79
N ASP A 401 2.25 -5.45 18.37
CA ASP A 401 1.01 -4.93 18.93
C ASP A 401 0.06 -4.49 17.80
N PRO A 402 -1.22 -4.17 18.09
CA PRO A 402 -2.18 -3.78 17.07
C PRO A 402 -1.76 -2.60 16.19
N TYR A 403 -0.90 -1.71 16.69
CA TYR A 403 -0.42 -0.51 16.00
C TYR A 403 1.02 -0.70 15.49
N GLY A 404 1.52 -1.93 15.39
CA GLY A 404 2.80 -2.25 14.76
C GLY A 404 4.05 -2.11 15.62
N ASN A 405 3.93 -1.83 16.93
CA ASN A 405 5.09 -1.86 17.82
C ASN A 405 5.59 -3.29 17.97
N ILE A 406 6.90 -3.47 17.94
CA ILE A 406 7.50 -4.79 18.15
C ILE A 406 7.38 -5.14 19.64
N VAL A 407 6.56 -6.15 19.94
CA VAL A 407 6.40 -6.72 21.29
C VAL A 407 7.55 -7.67 21.59
N SER A 408 7.94 -8.48 20.60
CA SER A 408 9.08 -9.39 20.69
C SER A 408 9.61 -9.67 19.29
N GLN A 409 10.91 -9.88 19.18
CA GLN A 409 11.56 -10.26 17.93
C GLN A 409 12.74 -11.18 18.19
N GLN A 410 13.05 -12.00 17.20
CA GLN A 410 14.30 -12.72 17.06
C GLN A 410 14.91 -12.32 15.72
N GLU A 411 16.18 -11.92 15.69
CA GLU A 411 16.87 -11.54 14.46
C GLU A 411 18.25 -12.20 14.42
N GLN A 412 18.60 -12.79 13.27
CA GLN A 412 19.96 -13.28 13.04
C GLN A 412 20.93 -12.09 13.07
N SER A 413 22.03 -12.25 13.79
CA SER A 413 23.06 -11.21 13.88
C SER A 413 23.54 -10.77 12.49
N GLY A 414 23.52 -9.45 12.25
CA GLY A 414 23.92 -8.85 10.98
C GLY A 414 22.85 -8.87 9.88
N LEU A 415 21.68 -9.47 10.10
CA LEU A 415 20.55 -9.43 9.18
C LEU A 415 19.54 -8.38 9.63
N ASN A 416 19.58 -7.20 9.02
CA ASN A 416 18.60 -6.15 9.27
C ASN A 416 17.44 -6.26 8.28
N ASN A 417 16.22 -6.42 8.79
CA ASN A 417 15.01 -6.45 7.96
C ASN A 417 14.31 -5.08 8.00
N PRO A 418 14.27 -4.34 6.87
CA PRO A 418 13.53 -3.08 6.80
C PRO A 418 12.02 -3.27 6.59
N TRP A 419 11.56 -4.47 6.27
CA TRP A 419 10.16 -4.81 5.98
C TRP A 419 9.54 -5.48 7.19
N LYS A 420 8.93 -4.72 8.10
CA LYS A 420 8.38 -5.25 9.35
C LYS A 420 6.84 -5.23 9.31
N TYR A 421 6.24 -4.27 9.98
CA TYR A 421 4.79 -4.17 10.11
C TYR A 421 4.10 -3.70 8.82
N ALA A 422 2.87 -4.17 8.59
CA ALA A 422 2.05 -3.75 7.47
C ALA A 422 1.66 -2.27 7.60
N GLY A 423 2.29 -1.42 6.79
CA GLY A 423 2.15 0.03 6.86
C GLY A 423 3.52 0.69 6.78
N GLY A 424 3.84 1.28 5.62
CA GLY A 424 5.06 2.10 5.46
C GLY A 424 5.05 3.34 6.35
N TYR A 425 6.14 4.13 6.33
CA TYR A 425 6.31 5.51 6.86
C TYR A 425 5.49 5.98 8.08
N TYR A 426 5.16 5.10 9.01
CA TYR A 426 4.30 5.39 10.15
C TYR A 426 5.08 5.23 11.47
N ASP A 427 4.79 6.07 12.47
CA ASP A 427 5.40 5.96 13.80
C ASP A 427 4.49 5.13 14.73
N PRO A 428 4.84 3.86 15.00
CA PRO A 428 4.02 2.97 15.81
C PRO A 428 3.94 3.40 17.29
N THR A 429 4.90 4.20 17.77
CA THR A 429 4.98 4.60 19.17
C THR A 429 3.75 5.42 19.58
N VAL A 430 3.31 6.32 18.70
CA VAL A 430 2.22 7.27 18.96
C VAL A 430 0.89 6.87 18.32
N GLY A 431 0.86 5.82 17.48
CA GLY A 431 -0.40 5.36 16.91
C GLY A 431 -0.91 6.20 15.73
N ARG A 432 -0.12 7.15 15.21
CA ARG A 432 -0.57 8.16 14.23
C ARG A 432 0.54 8.66 13.32
N TRP A 433 0.16 9.32 12.22
CA TRP A 433 1.09 10.04 11.35
C TRP A 433 1.69 11.27 12.07
N THR A 434 2.98 11.52 11.83
CA THR A 434 3.72 12.68 12.39
C THR A 434 3.64 13.92 11.49
N GLN A 435 3.07 13.78 10.30
CA GLN A 435 2.71 14.84 9.37
C GLN A 435 1.25 14.65 8.96
N ARG A 436 0.64 15.69 8.39
CA ARG A 436 -0.56 15.46 7.57
C ARG A 436 -0.18 14.51 6.44
N THR A 437 -1.08 13.57 6.13
CA THR A 437 -0.92 12.55 5.08
C THR A 437 -0.08 13.10 3.91
N PRO A 438 1.18 12.66 3.77
CA PRO A 438 2.12 13.41 2.96
C PRO A 438 2.28 12.76 1.59
N VAL A 439 1.22 12.72 0.80
CA VAL A 439 1.31 12.32 -0.60
C VAL A 439 0.34 13.12 -1.47
N GLY A 440 0.79 14.31 -1.85
CA GLY A 440 0.57 14.86 -3.18
C GLY A 440 -0.69 15.69 -3.36
N GLY A 441 -0.53 17.01 -3.20
CA GLY A 441 -0.92 18.06 -4.17
C GLY A 441 -2.37 18.16 -4.67
N SER A 442 -3.25 17.22 -4.34
CA SER A 442 -4.65 17.21 -4.76
C SER A 442 -5.50 17.82 -3.66
N LEU A 443 -6.46 18.65 -4.06
CA LEU A 443 -7.47 19.24 -3.18
C LEU A 443 -8.25 18.18 -2.36
N GLN A 444 -8.19 16.90 -2.76
CA GLN A 444 -8.90 15.77 -2.14
C GLN A 444 -8.39 15.40 -0.74
N GLU A 445 -7.11 15.63 -0.40
CA GLU A 445 -6.59 15.38 0.97
C GLU A 445 -7.17 16.35 2.02
N THR A 446 -7.74 17.48 1.59
CA THR A 446 -8.40 18.47 2.47
C THR A 446 -9.70 17.92 3.09
N LEU A 447 -10.18 16.74 2.67
CA LEU A 447 -11.46 16.17 3.10
C LEU A 447 -11.35 15.08 4.17
N LYS A 448 -10.13 14.66 4.59
CA LYS A 448 -9.99 13.81 5.79
C LYS A 448 -10.31 14.62 7.03
N GLY A 449 -11.33 14.19 7.79
CA GLY A 449 -11.74 14.87 9.03
C GLY A 449 -10.62 15.00 10.06
N ASN A 450 -9.73 14.00 10.14
CA ASN A 450 -8.49 14.06 10.91
C ASN A 450 -7.31 13.57 10.06
N PRO A 451 -6.36 14.46 9.68
CA PRO A 451 -5.29 14.15 8.75
C PRO A 451 -4.13 13.36 9.37
N TYR A 452 -4.23 12.96 10.64
CA TYR A 452 -3.18 12.23 11.33
C TYR A 452 -3.56 10.79 11.70
N VAL A 453 -4.82 10.39 11.53
CA VAL A 453 -5.30 9.05 11.87
C VAL A 453 -4.63 8.01 10.97
N TYR A 454 -4.05 6.99 11.59
CA TYR A 454 -3.54 5.81 10.90
C TYR A 454 -4.65 4.75 10.79
N ALA A 455 -4.84 4.19 9.59
CA ALA A 455 -5.72 3.04 9.35
C ALA A 455 -7.13 3.19 9.96
N GLY A 456 -7.72 4.39 9.93
CA GLY A 456 -9.05 4.64 10.50
C GLY A 456 -9.17 4.39 12.01
N ASN A 457 -8.07 4.35 12.77
CA ASN A 457 -7.99 3.81 14.15
C ASN A 457 -8.42 2.34 14.28
N ASN A 458 -8.35 1.59 13.18
CA ASN A 458 -8.62 0.16 13.11
C ASN A 458 -7.47 -0.60 12.43
N PRO A 459 -6.25 -0.53 12.99
CA PRO A 459 -5.03 -1.07 12.36
C PRO A 459 -4.96 -2.60 12.30
N VAL A 460 -5.96 -3.31 12.86
CA VAL A 460 -6.08 -4.77 12.79
C VAL A 460 -6.96 -5.23 11.61
N ASN A 461 -7.67 -4.31 10.96
CA ASN A 461 -8.48 -4.56 9.76
C ASN A 461 -8.05 -3.71 8.56
N GLU A 462 -7.28 -2.64 8.79
CA GLU A 462 -6.90 -1.67 7.77
C GLU A 462 -5.40 -1.42 7.81
N VAL A 463 -4.82 -1.19 6.64
CA VAL A 463 -3.44 -0.71 6.49
C VAL A 463 -3.49 0.61 5.74
N ASP A 464 -2.60 1.52 6.10
CA ASP A 464 -2.42 2.78 5.37
C ASP A 464 -0.96 2.94 4.98
N PRO A 465 -0.47 2.25 3.92
CA PRO A 465 0.95 2.32 3.57
C PRO A 465 1.37 3.66 2.96
N SER A 466 0.42 4.42 2.40
CA SER A 466 0.68 5.70 1.71
C SER A 466 0.25 6.93 2.52
N GLY A 467 -0.58 6.77 3.55
CA GLY A 467 -1.25 7.87 4.23
C GLY A 467 -2.47 8.40 3.48
N GLN A 468 -2.73 8.03 2.22
CA GLN A 468 -3.79 8.66 1.41
C GLN A 468 -5.20 8.13 1.72
N SER A 469 -5.33 6.84 2.05
CA SER A 469 -6.60 6.23 2.42
C SER A 469 -6.34 4.87 3.07
N PRO A 470 -7.06 4.51 4.15
CA PRO A 470 -7.03 3.14 4.62
C PRO A 470 -7.52 2.20 3.53
N ALA A 471 -6.73 1.18 3.21
CA ALA A 471 -7.20 0.08 2.37
C ALA A 471 -7.92 -0.94 3.26
N LEU A 472 -9.19 -1.21 2.98
CA LEU A 472 -9.94 -2.30 3.62
C LEU A 472 -9.27 -3.64 3.29
N LEU A 473 -9.16 -4.54 4.28
CA LEU A 473 -8.73 -5.92 4.09
C LEU A 473 -9.67 -6.67 3.14
N LEU A 474 -9.31 -6.74 1.87
CA LEU A 474 -9.61 -7.88 1.00
C LEU A 474 -8.27 -8.58 0.69
N GLY A 475 -7.62 -9.09 1.74
CA GLY A 475 -6.37 -9.86 1.69
C GLY A 475 -5.21 -9.17 0.97
N VAL A 476 -4.29 -8.55 1.73
CA VAL A 476 -3.06 -7.95 1.16
C VAL A 476 -2.14 -9.03 0.54
N VAL A 477 -2.22 -10.27 1.03
CA VAL A 477 -1.60 -11.45 0.40
C VAL A 477 -2.49 -12.02 -0.73
N GLY A 478 -3.80 -11.81 -0.63
CA GLY A 478 -4.88 -12.19 -1.55
C GLY A 478 -5.09 -11.28 -2.76
N GLY A 479 -4.01 -10.79 -3.40
CA GLY A 479 -4.00 -10.44 -4.83
C GLY A 479 -4.87 -9.29 -5.37
N ALA A 480 -5.83 -8.72 -4.63
CA ALA A 480 -6.77 -7.74 -5.21
C ALA A 480 -6.40 -6.27 -4.93
N ALA A 481 -5.75 -5.95 -3.81
CA ALA A 481 -5.64 -4.54 -3.39
C ALA A 481 -4.42 -3.78 -3.96
N LEU A 482 -3.29 -4.44 -4.27
CA LEU A 482 -2.08 -3.72 -4.70
C LEU A 482 -1.90 -3.59 -6.23
N GLY A 483 -2.39 -4.58 -7.00
CA GLY A 483 -2.32 -4.53 -8.46
C GLY A 483 -3.24 -3.47 -9.08
N ALA A 484 -4.42 -3.25 -8.48
CA ALA A 484 -5.34 -2.21 -8.90
C ALA A 484 -4.79 -0.81 -8.60
N PHE A 485 -4.05 -0.63 -7.50
CA PHE A 485 -3.46 0.67 -7.19
C PHE A 485 -2.30 1.04 -8.12
N ALA A 486 -1.40 0.12 -8.50
CA ALA A 486 -0.27 0.50 -9.36
C ALA A 486 -0.68 0.86 -10.80
N GLY A 487 -1.63 0.13 -11.40
CA GLY A 487 -2.09 0.38 -12.78
C GLY A 487 -3.09 1.52 -12.89
N VAL A 488 -4.05 1.62 -11.96
CA VAL A 488 -5.05 2.68 -11.98
C VAL A 488 -4.45 4.01 -11.55
N TRP A 489 -3.45 4.03 -10.67
CA TRP A 489 -2.83 5.29 -10.21
C TRP A 489 -1.96 5.97 -11.27
N SER A 490 -1.31 5.20 -12.15
CA SER A 490 -0.60 5.78 -13.30
C SER A 490 -1.57 6.37 -14.36
N GLY A 491 -2.83 5.90 -14.38
CA GLY A 491 -3.89 6.45 -15.23
C GLY A 491 -4.68 7.61 -14.60
N ILE A 492 -4.96 7.56 -13.29
CA ILE A 492 -5.73 8.58 -12.55
C ILE A 492 -4.98 9.91 -12.46
N GLN A 493 -3.64 9.91 -12.45
CA GLN A 493 -2.87 11.15 -12.43
C GLN A 493 -2.87 11.93 -13.76
N ASN A 494 -3.42 11.37 -14.84
CA ASN A 494 -3.19 11.88 -16.20
C ASN A 494 -4.44 12.39 -16.96
N ARG A 495 -5.67 12.42 -16.41
CA ARG A 495 -6.86 12.75 -17.23
C ARG A 495 -7.97 13.56 -16.53
N ASP A 496 -8.46 14.57 -17.25
CA ASP A 496 -9.42 15.59 -16.78
C ASP A 496 -10.90 15.37 -17.16
N THR A 497 -11.30 14.25 -17.78
CA THR A 497 -12.73 14.05 -18.11
C THR A 497 -13.35 12.69 -17.68
N PRO A 498 -14.59 12.69 -17.14
CA PRO A 498 -15.32 11.47 -16.76
C PRO A 498 -15.63 10.49 -17.90
N LYS A 499 -15.50 10.92 -19.17
CA LYS A 499 -15.83 10.11 -20.34
C LYS A 499 -14.74 9.09 -20.68
N ASP A 500 -13.48 9.43 -20.42
CA ASP A 500 -12.34 8.54 -20.67
C ASP A 500 -12.22 7.46 -19.58
N LEU A 501 -12.64 7.78 -18.35
CA LEU A 501 -12.80 6.81 -17.27
C LEU A 501 -13.80 5.70 -17.63
N ALA A 502 -14.87 6.02 -18.36
CA ALA A 502 -15.85 5.01 -18.78
C ALA A 502 -15.32 4.06 -19.86
N ILE A 503 -14.38 4.51 -20.70
CA ILE A 503 -13.78 3.69 -21.76
C ILE A 503 -12.73 2.75 -21.17
N ASP A 504 -11.91 3.22 -20.22
CA ASP A 504 -10.92 2.37 -19.54
C ASP A 504 -11.56 1.47 -18.46
N VAL A 505 -12.67 1.88 -17.83
CA VAL A 505 -13.48 0.97 -17.00
C VAL A 505 -14.16 -0.08 -17.87
N ALA A 506 -14.60 0.24 -19.10
CA ALA A 506 -15.18 -0.76 -19.99
C ALA A 506 -14.14 -1.73 -20.57
N CYS A 507 -12.90 -1.29 -20.81
CA CYS A 507 -11.80 -2.16 -21.23
C CYS A 507 -11.17 -2.93 -20.05
N GLY A 508 -11.07 -2.31 -18.87
CA GLY A 508 -10.57 -2.91 -17.63
C GLY A 508 -11.55 -3.87 -16.96
N ALA A 509 -12.87 -3.65 -17.13
CA ALA A 509 -13.90 -4.57 -16.65
C ALA A 509 -13.94 -5.90 -17.43
N LEU A 510 -13.27 -5.97 -18.59
CA LEU A 510 -13.03 -7.22 -19.32
C LEU A 510 -11.74 -7.95 -18.86
N THR A 511 -10.87 -7.30 -18.07
CA THR A 511 -9.56 -7.84 -17.67
C THR A 511 -9.32 -7.97 -16.17
N GLY A 512 -10.32 -7.84 -15.29
CA GLY A 512 -10.15 -8.25 -13.89
C GLY A 512 -11.11 -7.63 -12.88
N ALA A 513 -12.06 -8.45 -12.42
CA ALA A 513 -12.77 -8.39 -11.13
C ALA A 513 -13.04 -6.99 -10.53
N VAL A 514 -14.10 -6.32 -10.97
CA VAL A 514 -14.75 -5.23 -10.21
C VAL A 514 -16.23 -5.54 -10.01
N THR A 515 -16.55 -6.38 -9.03
CA THR A 515 -17.95 -6.54 -8.58
C THR A 515 -18.14 -6.35 -7.07
N GLY A 516 -17.07 -6.28 -6.28
CA GLY A 516 -17.16 -5.98 -4.84
C GLY A 516 -16.94 -4.50 -4.46
N ALA A 517 -15.98 -3.83 -5.12
CA ALA A 517 -15.52 -2.50 -4.72
C ALA A 517 -16.45 -1.33 -5.11
N LEU A 518 -17.31 -1.53 -6.12
CA LEU A 518 -18.21 -0.48 -6.64
C LEU A 518 -19.40 -0.18 -5.70
N ALA A 519 -19.89 -1.18 -4.96
CA ALA A 519 -21.05 -1.00 -4.08
C ALA A 519 -20.72 -0.21 -2.81
N ALA A 520 -19.50 -0.36 -2.28
CA ALA A 520 -19.07 0.32 -1.05
C ALA A 520 -18.64 1.78 -1.28
N THR A 521 -18.23 2.13 -2.49
CA THR A 521 -17.68 3.46 -2.82
C THR A 521 -18.73 4.47 -3.30
N LEU A 522 -19.85 4.02 -3.88
CA LEU A 522 -20.86 4.92 -4.48
C LEU A 522 -22.19 5.03 -3.70
N GLY A 523 -22.42 4.17 -2.69
CA GLY A 523 -23.64 4.20 -1.88
C GLY A 523 -24.02 5.58 -1.29
N PRO A 524 -23.06 6.42 -0.86
CA PRO A 524 -23.38 7.76 -0.34
C PRO A 524 -23.67 8.81 -1.43
N LEU A 525 -23.34 8.54 -2.71
CA LEU A 525 -23.42 9.53 -3.80
C LEU A 525 -24.75 9.48 -4.58
N LEU A 526 -25.46 8.36 -4.50
CA LEU A 526 -26.73 8.15 -5.17
C LEU A 526 -27.80 8.07 -4.08
N GLY A 527 -28.60 9.12 -3.93
CA GLY A 527 -29.64 9.22 -2.91
C GLY A 527 -30.64 8.04 -2.89
N PRO A 528 -31.67 8.10 -2.04
CA PRO A 528 -32.45 6.95 -1.55
C PRO A 528 -33.20 6.09 -2.59
N SER A 529 -33.16 6.42 -3.88
CA SER A 529 -33.79 5.67 -4.96
C SER A 529 -32.99 4.47 -5.50
N ALA A 530 -31.77 4.22 -5.01
CA ALA A 530 -30.95 3.06 -5.44
C ALA A 530 -31.15 1.78 -4.58
N THR A 531 -32.08 1.80 -3.63
CA THR A 531 -32.37 0.68 -2.71
C THR A 531 -33.08 -0.51 -3.36
N ALA A 532 -33.39 -0.46 -4.67
CA ALA A 532 -34.03 -1.56 -5.38
C ALA A 532 -33.05 -2.46 -6.18
N LEU A 533 -31.76 -2.11 -6.27
CA LEU A 533 -30.78 -2.82 -7.10
C LEU A 533 -29.93 -3.85 -6.34
N THR A 534 -30.03 -3.89 -5.01
CA THR A 534 -29.23 -4.80 -4.16
C THR A 534 -29.88 -6.16 -3.90
N ASP A 535 -31.15 -6.36 -4.27
CA ASP A 535 -31.92 -7.57 -3.91
C ASP A 535 -32.04 -8.62 -5.02
N THR A 536 -31.41 -8.45 -6.20
CA THR A 536 -31.60 -9.39 -7.33
C THR A 536 -30.33 -9.79 -8.08
N LEU A 537 -29.15 -9.73 -7.45
CA LEU A 537 -27.89 -10.16 -8.09
C LEU A 537 -27.14 -11.19 -7.23
N GLY A 538 -27.81 -12.31 -6.96
CA GLY A 538 -27.15 -13.57 -6.67
C GLY A 538 -27.01 -14.38 -7.95
N GLY A 539 -25.77 -14.54 -8.44
CA GLY A 539 -25.42 -15.52 -9.47
C GLY A 539 -25.52 -15.05 -10.93
N GLY A 540 -24.35 -14.90 -11.56
CA GLY A 540 -24.10 -15.11 -13.00
C GLY A 540 -24.92 -14.30 -14.02
N ALA A 541 -24.42 -13.12 -14.42
CA ALA A 541 -24.70 -12.53 -15.74
C ALA A 541 -23.75 -11.34 -16.04
N GLY A 542 -22.51 -11.61 -16.45
CA GLY A 542 -21.56 -10.57 -16.91
C GLY A 542 -21.79 -10.08 -18.34
N ALA A 543 -22.69 -10.70 -19.11
CA ALA A 543 -22.82 -10.46 -20.55
C ALA A 543 -23.95 -9.47 -20.95
N GLU A 544 -24.97 -9.25 -20.11
CA GLU A 544 -26.12 -8.41 -20.50
C GLU A 544 -25.94 -6.92 -20.18
N LEU A 545 -25.07 -6.56 -19.22
CA LEU A 545 -24.74 -5.17 -18.89
C LEU A 545 -23.99 -4.44 -20.01
N ALA A 546 -23.20 -5.16 -20.81
CA ALA A 546 -22.49 -4.61 -21.96
C ALA A 546 -23.44 -4.16 -23.09
N GLY A 547 -24.62 -4.79 -23.22
CA GLY A 547 -25.62 -4.44 -24.23
C GLY A 547 -26.45 -3.21 -23.88
N PHE A 548 -26.67 -2.93 -22.58
CA PHE A 548 -27.49 -1.81 -22.14
C PHE A 548 -26.73 -0.49 -22.15
N ALA A 549 -25.45 -0.50 -21.73
CA ALA A 549 -24.60 0.70 -21.74
C ALA A 549 -24.29 1.22 -23.15
N PHE A 550 -24.24 0.33 -24.15
CA PHE A 550 -23.92 0.69 -25.54
C PHE A 550 -25.03 1.49 -26.25
N LYS A 551 -26.26 1.47 -25.74
CA LYS A 551 -27.44 2.05 -26.42
C LYS A 551 -27.90 3.40 -25.88
N GLU A 552 -27.58 3.75 -24.63
CA GLU A 552 -28.15 4.96 -24.00
C GLU A 552 -27.18 6.17 -23.88
N PHE A 553 -25.86 6.03 -24.10
CA PHE A 553 -24.90 7.08 -23.70
C PHE A 553 -24.13 7.85 -24.80
N LEU A 554 -24.49 7.74 -26.08
CA LEU A 554 -23.96 8.63 -27.13
C LEU A 554 -25.05 9.12 -28.10
N PRO A 555 -25.37 10.43 -28.14
CA PRO A 555 -25.94 11.01 -29.34
C PRO A 555 -24.82 11.14 -30.39
N ALA A 556 -25.16 10.77 -31.63
CA ALA A 556 -24.28 10.68 -32.77
C ALA A 556 -23.41 11.93 -33.00
N ALA A 557 -22.10 11.75 -33.11
CA ALA A 557 -21.21 12.68 -33.78
C ALA A 557 -20.25 11.90 -34.69
N ASN A 558 -20.39 12.14 -35.98
CA ASN A 558 -19.63 11.53 -37.08
C ASN A 558 -18.13 11.84 -36.97
N GLY A 559 -17.29 10.81 -37.14
CA GLY A 559 -15.84 10.95 -37.27
C GLY A 559 -15.14 9.60 -37.14
N GLY A 560 -15.07 8.84 -38.23
CA GLY A 560 -14.50 7.51 -38.25
C GLY A 560 -12.97 7.52 -38.10
N PHE A 561 -12.46 6.68 -37.18
CA PHE A 561 -11.22 5.89 -37.29
C PHE A 561 -11.06 4.92 -36.09
N ALA A 562 -11.80 5.12 -34.99
CA ALA A 562 -11.78 4.24 -33.80
C ALA A 562 -12.69 2.99 -33.88
N GLY A 563 -13.61 2.92 -34.86
CA GLY A 563 -14.64 1.87 -34.92
C GLY A 563 -14.14 0.50 -35.39
N THR A 564 -13.03 0.43 -36.14
CA THR A 564 -12.65 -0.78 -36.87
C THR A 564 -11.75 -1.73 -36.08
N ALA A 565 -11.05 -1.25 -35.04
CA ALA A 565 -10.17 -2.09 -34.22
C ALA A 565 -10.94 -2.97 -33.22
N CYS A 566 -12.04 -2.47 -32.64
CA CYS A 566 -12.86 -3.26 -31.69
C CYS A 566 -13.78 -4.30 -32.35
N THR A 567 -14.17 -4.13 -33.61
CA THR A 567 -15.07 -5.10 -34.28
C THR A 567 -14.34 -6.36 -34.73
N LEU A 568 -13.02 -6.33 -34.91
CA LEU A 568 -12.23 -7.52 -35.25
C LEU A 568 -12.05 -8.46 -34.03
N PHE A 569 -11.94 -7.89 -32.82
CA PHE A 569 -11.81 -8.64 -31.56
C PHE A 569 -13.08 -9.41 -31.17
N ALA A 570 -14.27 -8.90 -31.50
CA ALA A 570 -15.52 -9.61 -31.23
C ALA A 570 -15.77 -10.82 -32.15
N LYS A 571 -15.09 -10.88 -33.32
CA LYS A 571 -15.34 -11.93 -34.32
C LYS A 571 -14.39 -13.13 -34.22
N GLN A 572 -13.23 -12.98 -33.56
CA GLN A 572 -12.31 -14.11 -33.30
C GLN A 572 -12.53 -14.81 -31.95
N ALA A 573 -13.37 -14.27 -31.07
CA ALA A 573 -13.77 -14.91 -29.82
C ALA A 573 -14.99 -15.85 -29.95
N PHE A 574 -15.55 -15.97 -31.16
CA PHE A 574 -16.78 -16.73 -31.43
C PHE A 574 -16.67 -17.73 -32.61
N ASP A 575 -15.46 -18.06 -33.08
CA ASP A 575 -15.19 -19.21 -33.97
C ASP A 575 -14.16 -20.16 -33.34
#